data_AF-J1J8V6-F1
#
_entry.id   AF-J1J8V6-F1
#
_cell.length_a   1.000
_cell.length_b   1.000
_cell.length_c   1.000
_cell.angle_alpha   90.00
_cell.angle_beta   90.00
_cell.angle_gamma   90.00
#
_symmetry.space_group_name_H-M   'P 1'
#
loop_
_entity.id
_entity.type
_entity.pdbx_description
1 polymer ?
#
loop_
_entity_poly.entity_id
_entity_poly.type
_entity_poly.pdbx_seq_one_letter_code
_entity_poly.pdbx_strand_id
1 'polypeptide(L)' 'NRVAAGRLQEIANIFDVPLSFFYADLSTKDNAAYPSDEAISSKEEYLLLQGFRVLKPKKQKAILWLIAEG' A
#
# COMPACT_ATOMS: atom_id res chain seq x y z
N ASN A 1 -23.58 -4.41 12.45
CA ASN A 1 -23.50 -2.96 12.76
C ASN A 1 -24.18 -2.11 11.70
N ARG A 2 -25.52 -1.99 11.74
CA ARG A 2 -26.30 -1.16 10.80
C ARG A 2 -26.14 0.35 11.07
N VAL A 3 -25.84 0.70 12.32
CA VAL A 3 -25.62 2.09 12.79
C VAL A 3 -24.35 2.70 12.19
N ALA A 4 -23.31 1.90 11.92
CA ALA A 4 -22.04 2.38 11.36
C ALA A 4 -22.14 2.78 9.88
N ALA A 5 -22.93 2.06 9.08
CA ALA A 5 -23.11 2.36 7.66
C ALA A 5 -23.84 3.71 7.43
N GLY A 6 -24.81 4.05 8.29
CA GLY A 6 -25.51 5.34 8.22
C GLY A 6 -24.58 6.53 8.46
N ARG A 7 -23.68 6.42 9.44
CA ARG A 7 -22.69 7.46 9.74
C ARG A 7 -21.67 7.65 8.62
N LEU A 8 -21.27 6.58 7.94
CA LEU A 8 -20.32 6.69 6.84
C LEU A 8 -20.94 7.41 5.62
N GLN A 9 -22.23 7.21 5.36
CA GLN A 9 -22.95 7.98 4.34
C GLN A 9 -23.05 9.47 4.69
N GLU A 10 -23.31 9.79 5.97
CA GLU A 10 -23.32 11.19 6.44
C GLU A 10 -21.96 11.86 6.20
N ILE A 11 -20.86 11.16 6.49
CA ILE A 11 -19.50 11.64 6.24
C ILE A 11 -19.26 11.82 4.74
N ALA A 12 -19.60 10.83 3.91
CA ALA A 12 -19.46 10.93 2.46
C ALA A 12 -20.18 12.15 1.88
N ASN A 13 -21.38 12.44 2.38
CA ASN A 13 -22.15 13.63 1.98
C ASN A 13 -21.50 14.95 2.44
N ILE A 14 -20.90 15.00 3.64
CA ILE A 14 -20.20 16.20 4.14
C ILE A 14 -18.98 16.54 3.26
N PHE A 15 -18.26 15.51 2.82
CA PHE A 15 -17.06 15.66 1.99
C PHE A 15 -17.35 15.74 0.49
N ASP A 16 -18.62 15.61 0.07
CA ASP A 16 -19.04 15.52 -1.33
C ASP A 16 -18.28 14.45 -2.13
N VAL A 17 -18.08 13.28 -1.52
CA VAL A 17 -17.40 12.13 -2.14
C VAL A 17 -18.34 10.94 -2.23
N PRO A 18 -18.22 10.10 -3.26
CA PRO A 18 -19.01 8.88 -3.35
C PRO A 18 -18.66 7.94 -2.19
N LEU A 19 -19.65 7.22 -1.65
CA LEU A 19 -19.44 6.29 -0.53
C LEU A 19 -18.36 5.23 -0.84
N SER A 20 -18.21 4.85 -2.12
CA SER A 20 -17.15 3.96 -2.61
C SER A 20 -15.73 4.46 -2.31
N PHE A 21 -15.53 5.76 -2.09
CA PHE A 21 -14.25 6.35 -1.67
C PHE A 21 -13.70 5.68 -0.40
N PHE A 22 -14.57 5.37 0.57
CA PHE A 22 -14.17 4.72 1.82
C PHE A 22 -13.98 3.20 1.71
N TYR A 23 -14.43 2.60 0.60
CA TYR A 23 -14.37 1.15 0.37
C TYR A 23 -13.35 0.77 -0.71
N ALA A 24 -12.70 1.74 -1.37
CA ALA A 24 -11.74 1.52 -2.46
C ALA A 24 -10.54 0.65 -2.02
N ASP A 25 -10.10 0.78 -0.77
CA ASP A 25 -9.00 -0.02 -0.18
C ASP A 25 -9.39 -1.46 0.21
N LEU A 26 -10.68 -1.76 0.28
CA LEU A 26 -11.16 -3.10 0.63
C LEU A 26 -11.47 -3.95 -0.59
N SER A 27 -11.79 -3.33 -1.73
CA SER A 27 -12.09 -4.03 -2.99
C SER A 27 -10.86 -4.68 -3.64
N THR A 28 -9.65 -4.24 -3.30
CA THR A 28 -8.40 -4.74 -3.87
C THR A 28 -7.77 -5.89 -3.06
N LYS A 29 -8.25 -6.15 -1.85
CA LYS A 29 -7.62 -7.10 -0.93
C LYS A 29 -7.77 -8.59 -1.28
N ASP A 30 -8.71 -8.96 -2.14
CA ASP A 30 -8.91 -10.38 -2.48
C ASP A 30 -8.21 -10.82 -3.77
N ASN A 31 -7.68 -9.91 -4.61
CA ASN A 31 -7.03 -10.32 -5.87
C ASN A 31 -5.87 -9.44 -6.38
N ALA A 32 -5.45 -8.40 -5.68
CA ALA A 32 -4.26 -7.65 -6.08
C ALA A 32 -3.10 -7.99 -5.15
N ALA A 33 -2.11 -8.69 -5.69
CA ALA A 33 -0.74 -8.48 -5.22
C ALA A 33 -0.53 -6.96 -5.15
N TYR A 34 -0.37 -6.44 -3.94
CA TYR A 34 -0.15 -5.02 -3.65
C TYR A 34 0.71 -4.38 -4.77
N PRO A 35 0.27 -3.29 -5.42
CA PRO A 35 1.22 -2.47 -6.11
C PRO A 35 2.02 -1.80 -5.02
N SER A 36 3.17 -2.37 -4.67
CA SER A 36 4.23 -1.72 -3.92
C SER A 36 4.81 -0.48 -4.64
N ASP A 37 4.09 0.05 -5.63
CA ASP A 37 4.52 1.10 -6.54
C ASP A 37 4.07 2.48 -6.06
N GLU A 38 3.18 2.58 -5.06
CA GLU A 38 2.79 3.87 -4.46
C GLU A 38 3.93 4.56 -3.68
N ALA A 39 5.05 3.87 -3.44
CA ALA A 39 6.21 4.41 -2.74
C ALA A 39 7.44 4.65 -3.63
N ILE A 40 7.38 4.39 -4.94
CA ILE A 40 8.53 4.55 -5.83
C ILE A 40 8.54 5.98 -6.38
N SER A 41 9.32 6.85 -5.76
CA SER A 41 9.37 8.28 -6.09
C SER A 41 10.32 8.59 -7.25
N SER A 42 11.11 7.62 -7.74
CA SER A 42 12.03 7.80 -8.87
C SER A 42 12.34 6.51 -9.65
N LYS A 43 12.86 6.66 -10.88
CA LYS A 43 13.32 5.54 -11.72
C LYS A 43 14.49 4.79 -11.08
N GLU A 44 15.35 5.51 -10.38
CA GLU A 44 16.51 4.96 -9.68
C GLU A 44 16.06 4.07 -8.51
N GLU A 45 15.07 4.54 -7.76
CA GLU A 45 14.44 3.76 -6.68
C GLU A 45 13.78 2.48 -7.23
N TYR A 46 13.09 2.58 -8.37
CA TYR A 46 12.53 1.41 -9.06
C TYR A 46 13.62 0.36 -9.40
N LEU A 47 14.72 0.80 -9.99
CA LEU A 47 15.82 -0.09 -10.40
C LEU A 47 16.51 -0.73 -9.18
N LEU A 48 16.67 0.02 -8.08
CA LEU A 48 17.20 -0.52 -6.83
C LEU A 48 16.29 -1.60 -6.24
N LEU A 49 14.98 -1.36 -6.20
CA LEU A 49 14.01 -2.34 -5.73
C LEU A 49 13.99 -3.61 -6.59
N GLN A 50 14.03 -3.45 -7.92
CA GLN A 50 14.12 -4.60 -8.82
C GLN A 50 15.41 -5.39 -8.62
N GLY A 51 16.54 -4.71 -8.50
CA GLY A 51 17.83 -5.32 -8.19
C GLY A 51 17.82 -6.06 -6.84
N PHE A 52 17.19 -5.48 -5.82
CA PHE A 52 17.05 -6.10 -4.50
C PHE A 52 16.19 -7.37 -4.54
N ARG A 53 15.07 -7.36 -5.28
CA ARG A 53 14.12 -8.49 -5.38
C ARG A 53 14.73 -9.76 -5.98
N VAL A 54 15.68 -9.62 -6.91
CA VAL A 54 16.35 -10.77 -7.55
C VAL A 54 17.50 -11.37 -6.73
N LEU A 55 17.88 -10.75 -5.61
CA LEU A 55 18.94 -11.27 -4.75
C LEU A 55 18.51 -12.53 -3.99
N LYS A 56 19.47 -13.40 -3.66
CA LYS A 56 19.22 -14.54 -2.77
C LYS A 56 18.77 -14.04 -1.38
N PRO A 57 17.87 -14.77 -0.68
CA PRO A 57 17.34 -14.34 0.62
C PRO A 57 18.39 -13.98 1.67
N LYS A 58 19.55 -14.66 1.67
CA LYS A 58 20.67 -14.35 2.57
C LYS A 58 21.21 -12.93 2.37
N LYS A 59 21.32 -12.47 1.12
CA LYS A 59 21.81 -11.13 0.78
C LYS A 59 20.75 -10.06 1.07
N GLN A 60 19.48 -10.34 0.76
CA GLN A 60 18.37 -9.45 1.08
C GLN A 60 18.30 -9.17 2.59
N LYS A 61 18.37 -10.22 3.42
CA LYS A 61 18.38 -10.08 4.88
C LYS A 61 19.55 -9.25 5.39
N ALA A 62 20.76 -9.47 4.88
CA ALA A 62 21.93 -8.70 5.28
C ALA A 62 21.76 -7.20 4.98
N ILE A 63 21.24 -6.84 3.80
CA ILE A 63 20.96 -5.45 3.43
C ILE A 63 19.91 -4.83 4.34
N LEU A 64 18.80 -5.54 4.62
CA LEU A 64 17.75 -5.04 5.52
C LEU A 64 18.27 -4.82 6.95
N TRP A 65 19.14 -5.72 7.43
CA TRP A 65 19.78 -5.58 8.74
C TRP A 65 20.66 -4.33 8.80
N LEU A 66 21.49 -4.09 7.78
CA LEU A 66 22.35 -2.91 7.71
C LEU A 66 21.54 -1.59 7.73
N ILE A 67 20.37 -1.56 7.08
CA ILE A 67 19.50 -0.38 7.06
C ILE A 67 18.81 -0.18 8.42
N ALA A 68 18.46 -1.26 9.12
CA ALA A 68 17.77 -1.20 10.41
C ALA A 68 18.68 -0.85 11.60
N GLU A 69 19.99 -1.07 11.48
CA GLU A 69 20.99 -0.70 12.49
C GLU A 69 21.57 0.72 12.31
N GLY A 70 21.20 1.40 11.22
CA GLY A 70 21.69 2.74 10.84
C GLY A 70 20.95 3.90 11.48
#